data_AF-A0A1B1PKI9-F1
#
_entry.id   AF-A0A1B1PKI9-F1
#
_cell.length_a   1.000
_cell.length_b   1.000
_cell.length_c   1.000
_cell.angle_alpha   90.00
_cell.angle_beta   90.00
_cell.angle_gamma   90.00
#
_symmetry.space_group_name_H-M   'P 1'
#
loop_
_entity.id
_entity.type
_entity.pdbx_description
1 polymer ?
#
loop_
_entity_poly.entity_id
_entity_poly.type
_entity_poly.pdbx_seq_one_letter_code
_entity_poly.pdbx_strand_id
1 'polypeptide(L)' 'MEWQDTTRNWGLTVERLKARFPHIDDAALRARRHDHTETAQHIAARHDLTQQEATRELDDWAFANVLHQQIDRLAG' A
#
# COMPACT_ATOMS: atom_id res chain seq x y z
N MET A 1 -10.79 -7.59 -2.87
CA MET A 1 -11.68 -6.67 -2.14
C MET A 1 -10.98 -6.09 -0.90
N GLU A 2 -9.64 -6.00 -0.88
CA GLU A 2 -8.86 -5.75 0.36
C GLU A 2 -8.34 -4.30 0.51
N TRP A 3 -8.31 -3.54 -0.60
CA TRP A 3 -7.69 -2.22 -0.63
C TRP A 3 -8.43 -1.19 0.22
N GLN A 4 -9.76 -1.19 0.20
CA GLN A 4 -10.55 -0.18 0.93
C GLN A 4 -10.41 -0.32 2.44
N ASP A 5 -10.29 -1.54 2.96
CA ASP A 5 -10.08 -1.79 4.39
C ASP A 5 -8.66 -1.43 4.84
N THR A 6 -7.66 -1.75 4.01
CA THR A 6 -6.25 -1.41 4.27
C THR A 6 -5.99 0.10 4.22
N THR A 7 -6.77 0.85 3.43
CA THR A 7 -6.62 2.30 3.23
C THR A 7 -7.55 3.18 4.07
N ARG A 8 -8.25 2.62 5.08
CA ARG A 8 -9.10 3.40 6.00
C ARG A 8 -8.33 4.51 6.72
N ASN A 9 -7.09 4.23 7.12
CA ASN A 9 -6.18 5.25 7.66
C ASN A 9 -5.03 5.48 6.69
N TRP A 10 -5.31 6.27 5.65
CA TRP A 10 -4.37 6.53 4.56
C TRP A 10 -3.01 7.07 5.04
N GLY A 11 -2.99 7.92 6.08
CA GLY A 11 -1.74 8.44 6.63
C GLY A 11 -0.81 7.34 7.17
N LEU A 12 -1.37 6.37 7.91
CA LEU A 12 -0.65 5.18 8.38
C LEU A 12 -0.35 4.20 7.24
N THR A 13 -1.27 4.05 6.28
CA THR A 13 -1.05 3.23 5.08
C THR A 13 0.18 3.72 4.33
N VAL A 14 0.34 5.03 4.12
CA VAL A 14 1.51 5.58 3.41
C VAL A 14 2.82 5.32 4.16
N GLU A 15 2.86 5.40 5.49
CA GLU A 15 4.06 5.01 6.27
C GLU A 15 4.43 3.55 6.04
N ARG A 16 3.43 2.66 6.09
CA ARG A 16 3.63 1.22 5.89
C ARG A 16 3.99 0.87 4.45
N LEU A 17 3.46 1.61 3.48
CA LEU A 17 3.86 1.50 2.08
C LEU A 17 5.32 1.93 1.92
N LYS A 18 5.74 3.04 2.54
CA LYS A 18 7.13 3.53 2.47
C LYS A 18 8.11 2.54 3.08
N ALA A 19 7.71 1.83 4.13
CA ALA A 19 8.51 0.75 4.71
C ALA A 19 8.74 -0.42 3.74
N ARG A 20 7.76 -0.74 2.87
CA ARG A 20 7.87 -1.81 1.85
C ARG A 20 8.47 -1.34 0.52
N PHE A 21 8.19 -0.10 0.13
CA PHE A 21 8.53 0.53 -1.12
C PHE A 21 9.29 1.83 -0.84
N PRO A 22 10.62 1.76 -0.59
CA PRO A 22 11.39 2.89 -0.04
C PRO A 22 11.50 4.11 -0.96
N HIS A 23 11.21 3.98 -2.26
CA HIS A 23 11.39 5.06 -3.24
C HIS A 23 10.09 5.78 -3.61
N ILE A 24 8.98 5.41 -2.98
CA ILE A 24 7.72 6.11 -3.18
C ILE A 24 7.80 7.54 -2.63
N ASP A 25 7.17 8.45 -3.34
CA ASP A 25 6.94 9.81 -2.87
C ASP A 25 5.80 9.84 -1.85
N ASP A 26 6.13 9.79 -0.55
CA ASP A 26 5.13 9.78 0.51
C ASP A 26 4.38 11.11 0.63
N ALA A 27 5.02 12.24 0.29
CA ALA A 27 4.38 13.54 0.28
C ALA A 27 3.28 13.62 -0.79
N ALA A 28 3.58 13.16 -2.02
CA ALA A 28 2.60 13.09 -3.10
C ALA A 28 1.47 12.09 -2.80
N LEU A 29 1.78 10.97 -2.15
CA LEU A 29 0.77 10.01 -1.71
C LEU A 29 -0.08 10.57 -0.56
N ARG A 30 0.47 11.39 0.33
CA ARG A 30 -0.31 12.00 1.44
C ARG A 30 -1.19 13.17 1.01
N ALA A 31 -0.77 13.90 -0.03
CA ALA A 31 -1.49 15.08 -0.51
C ALA A 31 -2.91 14.75 -1.00
N ARG A 32 -3.12 13.54 -1.52
CA ARG A 32 -4.45 13.06 -1.93
C ARG A 32 -4.57 11.56 -1.69
N ARG A 33 -5.77 11.06 -1.47
CA ARG A 33 -6.00 9.61 -1.48
C ARG A 33 -5.87 9.11 -2.92
N HIS A 34 -5.06 8.08 -3.12
CA HIS A 34 -4.91 7.40 -4.41
C HIS A 34 -5.72 6.11 -4.39
N ASP A 35 -6.28 5.74 -5.53
CA ASP A 35 -6.85 4.41 -5.68
C ASP A 35 -5.74 3.36 -5.85
N HIS A 36 -6.15 2.09 -5.93
CA HIS A 36 -5.21 0.97 -6.03
C HIS A 36 -4.33 1.07 -7.29
N THR A 37 -4.95 1.42 -8.42
CA THR A 37 -4.27 1.50 -9.72
C THR A 37 -3.28 2.65 -9.73
N GLU A 38 -3.67 3.82 -9.23
CA GLU A 38 -2.80 4.99 -9.12
C GLU A 38 -1.59 4.71 -8.21
N THR A 39 -1.84 4.01 -7.09
CA THR A 39 -0.76 3.62 -6.17
C THR A 39 0.20 2.61 -6.82
N ALA A 40 -0.32 1.61 -7.52
CA ALA A 40 0.49 0.65 -8.25
C ALA A 40 1.30 1.31 -9.37
N GLN A 41 0.73 2.27 -10.11
CA GLN A 41 1.46 3.05 -11.12
C GLN A 41 2.60 3.86 -10.52
N HIS A 42 2.38 4.48 -9.36
CA HIS A 42 3.43 5.21 -8.66
C HIS A 42 4.56 4.29 -8.20
N ILE A 43 4.23 3.11 -7.67
CA ILE A 43 5.23 2.09 -7.30
C ILE A 43 6.01 1.63 -8.54
N ALA A 44 5.31 1.30 -9.62
CA ALA A 44 5.92 0.88 -10.89
C ALA A 44 6.97 1.89 -11.38
N ALA A 45 6.59 3.16 -11.44
CA ALA A 45 7.46 4.24 -11.89
C ALA A 45 8.69 4.47 -10.99
N ARG A 46 8.63 4.14 -9.70
CA ARG A 46 9.71 4.38 -8.72
C ARG A 46 10.61 3.16 -8.47
N HIS A 47 10.17 1.98 -8.88
CA HIS A 47 10.87 0.71 -8.60
C HIS A 47 11.25 -0.06 -9.86
N ASP A 48 11.13 0.55 -11.04
CA ASP A 48 11.41 -0.10 -12.34
C ASP A 48 10.63 -1.41 -12.52
N LEU A 49 9.37 -1.41 -12.07
CA LEU A 49 8.46 -2.54 -12.21
C LEU A 49 7.49 -2.28 -13.35
N THR A 50 7.03 -3.34 -13.99
CA THR A 50 5.84 -3.24 -14.83
C THR A 50 4.61 -2.93 -13.97
N GLN A 51 3.57 -2.38 -14.60
CA GLN A 51 2.33 -2.10 -13.87
C GLN A 51 1.71 -3.38 -13.28
N GLN A 52 1.88 -4.53 -13.94
CA GLN A 52 1.37 -5.80 -13.45
C GLN A 52 2.13 -6.30 -12.20
N GLU A 53 3.45 -6.17 -12.20
CA GLU A 53 4.29 -6.52 -11.04
C GLU A 53 3.98 -5.62 -9.85
N ALA A 54 3.90 -4.31 -10.06
CA ALA A 54 3.56 -3.38 -8.99
C ALA A 54 2.16 -3.62 -8.41
N THR A 55 1.19 -3.98 -9.27
CA THR A 55 -0.16 -4.36 -8.82
C THR A 55 -0.10 -5.61 -7.94
N ARG A 56 0.63 -6.65 -8.36
CA ARG A 56 0.76 -7.88 -7.59
C ARG A 56 1.45 -7.65 -6.24
N GLU A 57 2.54 -6.90 -6.23
CA GLU A 57 3.27 -6.55 -5.01
C GLU A 57 2.39 -5.72 -4.04
N LEU A 58 1.56 -4.83 -4.58
CA LEU A 58 0.64 -4.02 -3.79
C LEU A 58 -0.49 -4.87 -3.20
N ASP A 59 -1.05 -5.82 -3.97
CA ASP A 59 -2.05 -6.77 -3.50
C ASP A 59 -1.49 -7.68 -2.39
N ASP A 60 -0.29 -8.24 -2.60
CA ASP A 60 0.39 -9.10 -1.63
C ASP A 60 0.66 -8.34 -0.31
N TRP A 61 1.12 -7.09 -0.43
CA TRP A 61 1.33 -6.21 0.73
C TRP A 61 0.01 -5.90 1.45
N ALA A 62 -1.07 -5.61 0.72
CA ALA A 62 -2.37 -5.30 1.31
C ALA A 62 -2.92 -6.51 2.08
N PHE A 63 -2.82 -7.70 1.49
CA PHE A 63 -3.21 -8.96 2.13
C PHE A 63 -2.42 -9.20 3.42
N ALA A 64 -1.09 -9.07 3.39
CA ALA A 64 -0.26 -9.21 4.58
C ALA A 64 -0.61 -8.19 5.69
N ASN A 65 -1.03 -6.97 5.31
CA ASN A 65 -1.47 -5.96 6.28
C ASN A 65 -2.80 -6.31 6.94
N VAL A 66 -3.77 -6.82 6.17
CA VAL A 66 -5.05 -7.28 6.72
C VAL A 66 -4.83 -8.41 7.72
N LEU A 67 -3.96 -9.38 7.39
CA LEU A 67 -3.61 -10.47 8.31
C LEU A 67 -2.99 -9.96 9.62
N HIS A 68 -2.01 -9.04 9.55
CA HIS A 68 -1.43 -8.45 10.76
C HIS A 68 -2.48 -7.74 11.62
N GLN A 69 -3.39 -6.96 11.00
CA GLN A 69 -4.46 -6.29 11.74
C GLN A 69 -5.43 -7.28 12.41
N GLN A 70 -5.69 -8.43 11.79
CA GLN A 70 -6.54 -9.48 12.38
C GLN A 70 -5.85 -10.15 13.56
N ILE A 71 -4.55 -10.45 13.44
CA ILE A 71 -3.75 -11.03 14.54
C ILE A 71 -3.71 -10.07 15.73
N ASP A 72 -3.44 -8.79 15.51
CA ASP A 72 -3.42 -7.78 16.58
C ASP A 72 -4.76 -7.67 17.32
N ARG A 73 -5.89 -7.83 16.62
CA ARG A 73 -7.23 -7.83 17.24
C ARG A 73 -7.53 -9.08 18.06
N LEU A 74 -6.89 -10.22 17.77
CA LEU A 74 -7.08 -11.47 18.49
C LEU A 74 -6.14 -11.59 19.70
N ALA A 75 -5.04 -10.83 19.71
CA ALA A 75 -4.03 -10.82 20.75
C ALA A 75 -4.25 -9.77 21.85
N GLY A 76 -5.23 -8.88 21.69
CA GLY A 76 -5.65 -7.86 22.68
C GLY A 76 -6.97 -8.19 23.34
#